data_AF-A0A949HUB0-F1
#
_entry.id   AF-A0A949HUB0-F1
#
_cell.length_a   1.000
_cell.length_b   1.000
_cell.length_c   1.000
_cell.angle_alpha   90.00
_cell.angle_beta   90.00
_cell.angle_gamma   90.00
#
_symmetry.space_group_name_H-M   'P 1'
#
loop_
_entity.id
_entity.type
_entity.pdbx_description
1 polymer ?
#
loop_
_entity_poly.entity_id
_entity_poly.type
_entity_poly.pdbx_seq_one_letter_code
_entity_poly.pdbx_strand_id
1 'polypeptide(L)'
;MMAKKWIPVGPWLAAGVLGVFGGLSAPSQAQLPEDPALWNVVNRSLGQLDASRFPDIAQSRANLDRHVESFERYLDSSPTQGPLWKDFLKWDSLKKELAQETPNPETLNDLEKRFRQNYPGLEYSPFVGVRDALSKYVQEARISRDPNTTLQILKNRLSKISERMQLPDMRRDPKAIHDLAQVVTYMKQANQSPELVSSVLGKYSQPNIRAIVSDDFLRKSFSRPVDQANPVNEVILGTTIIGQSILCGNVSPVLLDNPNQATLRLLMNADFASQNKGYNRGVVLNTSGSADVVACETLTLSDSGLQALGDTYADAQLSTNIQSIEHRMKIVRKIAAKQASKKKPQADAIGEARMENRIRTQFHQQLTEQLSDANRRLREAMESPVISRLGIAKPNRNSWSLSDQLGLQWKVQ
;
A
#
# COMPACT_ATOMS: atom_id res chain seq x y z
N MET A 1 9.93 9.34 -31.52
CA MET A 1 10.28 10.57 -30.78
C MET A 1 9.72 10.39 -29.37
N MET A 2 10.57 10.06 -28.39
CA MET A 2 10.12 9.75 -27.03
C MET A 2 9.66 11.03 -26.33
N ALA A 3 8.38 11.11 -25.96
CA ALA A 3 7.87 12.17 -25.11
C ALA A 3 8.51 12.05 -23.71
N LYS A 4 9.19 13.10 -23.24
CA LYS A 4 9.61 13.20 -21.85
C LYS A 4 8.36 13.22 -20.96
N LYS A 5 8.29 12.41 -19.91
CA LYS A 5 7.14 12.32 -19.00
C LYS A 5 7.17 13.48 -17.97
N TRP A 6 6.01 14.04 -17.64
CA TRP A 6 5.79 15.26 -16.84
C TRP A 6 5.58 14.96 -15.36
N ILE A 7 5.00 13.81 -15.08
CA ILE A 7 4.61 13.40 -13.73
C ILE A 7 5.68 12.44 -13.18
N PRO A 8 5.79 12.21 -11.86
CA PRO A 8 6.59 11.13 -11.33
C PRO A 8 5.72 10.20 -10.48
N VAL A 9 5.51 8.99 -10.96
CA VAL A 9 5.23 7.85 -10.10
C VAL A 9 6.17 6.71 -10.54
N GLY A 10 7.47 6.96 -10.45
CA GLY A 10 8.53 5.97 -10.66
C GLY A 10 9.59 6.10 -9.56
N PRO A 11 10.61 5.22 -9.52
CA PRO A 11 10.98 4.22 -8.50
C PRO A 11 10.85 4.49 -7.00
N TRP A 12 10.48 5.69 -6.58
CA TRP A 12 11.08 6.25 -5.37
C TRP A 12 10.13 6.45 -4.19
N LEU A 13 8.81 6.39 -4.38
CA LEU A 13 7.88 6.22 -3.24
C LEU A 13 8.17 4.89 -2.53
N ALA A 14 8.56 3.84 -3.25
CA ALA A 14 9.06 2.60 -2.66
C ALA A 14 10.40 2.80 -1.93
N ALA A 15 11.32 3.63 -2.45
CA ALA A 15 12.61 3.92 -1.81
C ALA A 15 12.49 4.82 -0.58
N GLY A 16 11.54 5.75 -0.53
CA GLY A 16 11.22 6.53 0.67
C GLY A 16 10.51 5.68 1.74
N VAL A 17 9.81 4.61 1.33
CA VAL A 17 9.26 3.57 2.23
C VAL A 17 10.34 2.57 2.68
N LEU A 18 11.35 2.29 1.84
CA LEU A 18 12.43 1.34 2.11
C LEU A 18 13.69 1.97 2.75
N GLY A 19 13.88 3.27 2.62
CA GLY A 19 15.05 4.03 3.10
C GLY A 19 14.95 4.52 4.54
N VAL A 20 13.88 4.17 5.26
CA VAL A 20 13.69 4.51 6.69
C VAL A 20 14.30 3.42 7.56
N PHE A 21 15.63 3.27 7.49
CA PHE A 21 16.41 2.60 8.55
C PHE A 21 17.23 3.60 9.38
N GLY A 22 17.06 4.91 9.15
CA GLY A 22 17.76 5.98 9.88
C GLY A 22 16.80 6.77 10.76
N GLY A 23 16.17 6.14 11.75
CA GLY A 23 15.26 6.84 12.66
C GLY A 23 14.32 5.92 13.42
N LEU A 24 14.85 4.84 14.01
CA LEU A 24 14.09 4.06 14.99
C LEU A 24 13.95 4.90 16.25
N SER A 25 12.89 5.71 16.34
CA SER A 25 12.46 6.23 17.63
C SER A 25 11.98 5.04 18.46
N ALA A 26 12.60 4.85 19.63
CA ALA A 26 12.23 3.81 20.58
C ALA A 26 10.71 3.88 20.85
N PRO A 27 10.02 2.73 21.02
CA PRO A 27 8.63 2.75 21.43
C PRO A 27 8.54 3.57 22.72
N SER A 28 7.68 4.59 22.72
CA SER A 28 7.31 5.31 23.93
C SER A 28 6.92 4.27 24.96
N GLN A 29 7.54 4.30 26.14
CA GLN A 29 7.24 3.39 27.24
C GLN A 29 5.73 3.31 27.38
N ALA A 30 5.15 2.15 27.04
CA ALA A 30 3.72 1.96 27.06
C ALA A 30 3.27 2.03 28.52
N GLN A 31 2.87 3.22 28.96
CA GLN A 31 2.16 3.39 30.22
C GLN A 31 0.82 2.69 30.05
N LEU A 32 0.58 1.65 30.86
CA LEU A 32 -0.72 1.00 30.95
C LEU A 32 -1.75 2.07 31.35
N PRO A 33 -2.77 2.35 30.51
CA PRO A 33 -3.89 3.17 30.93
C PRO A 33 -4.61 2.42 32.05
N GLU A 34 -4.84 3.10 33.19
CA GLU A 34 -5.64 2.61 34.30
C GLU A 34 -7.04 2.29 33.80
N ASP A 35 -7.34 1.01 33.58
CA ASP A 35 -8.61 0.63 32.98
C ASP A 35 -9.26 -0.50 33.77
N PRO A 36 -10.12 -0.14 34.74
CA PRO A 36 -10.92 -1.08 35.49
C PRO A 36 -11.79 -2.00 34.61
N ALA A 37 -12.09 -1.60 33.36
CA ALA A 37 -12.93 -2.39 32.48
C ALA A 37 -12.24 -3.69 32.04
N LEU A 38 -10.91 -3.69 31.84
CA LEU A 38 -10.17 -4.89 31.46
C LEU A 38 -10.18 -5.94 32.58
N TRP A 39 -10.19 -5.52 33.84
CA TRP A 39 -10.32 -6.41 35.00
C TRP A 39 -11.66 -7.11 35.08
N ASN A 40 -12.73 -6.37 34.79
CA ASN A 40 -14.07 -6.95 34.74
C ASN A 40 -14.19 -7.99 33.63
N VAL A 41 -13.53 -7.76 32.48
CA VAL A 41 -13.48 -8.73 31.39
C VAL A 41 -12.69 -9.98 31.81
N VAL A 42 -11.49 -9.85 32.41
CA VAL A 42 -10.70 -10.99 32.91
C VAL A 42 -11.49 -11.86 33.90
N ASN A 43 -12.18 -11.24 34.86
CA ASN A 43 -12.98 -11.95 35.85
C ASN A 43 -14.20 -12.65 35.22
N ARG A 44 -14.85 -12.01 34.24
CA ARG A 44 -15.95 -12.64 33.49
C ARG A 44 -15.44 -13.83 32.67
N SER A 45 -14.27 -13.70 32.05
CA SER A 45 -13.63 -14.77 31.26
C SER A 45 -13.38 -16.02 32.09
N LEU A 46 -12.94 -15.88 33.36
CA LEU A 46 -12.75 -17.02 34.28
C LEU A 46 -14.00 -17.89 34.41
N GLY A 47 -15.18 -17.27 34.50
CA GLY A 47 -16.46 -17.96 34.61
C GLY A 47 -17.00 -18.54 33.30
N GLN A 48 -16.42 -18.17 32.16
CA GLN A 48 -16.90 -18.54 30.82
C GLN A 48 -15.98 -19.54 30.09
N LEU A 49 -14.92 -20.02 30.75
CA LEU A 49 -14.02 -21.04 30.20
C LEU A 49 -14.77 -22.37 30.07
N ASP A 50 -14.75 -22.95 28.87
CA ASP A 50 -15.54 -24.13 28.53
C ASP A 50 -14.76 -25.07 27.61
N ALA A 51 -14.62 -26.34 28.04
CA ALA A 51 -13.92 -27.36 27.27
C ALA A 51 -14.63 -27.71 25.96
N SER A 52 -15.95 -27.49 25.86
CA SER A 52 -16.72 -27.76 24.63
C SER A 52 -16.35 -26.81 23.48
N ARG A 53 -15.70 -25.68 23.79
CA ARG A 53 -15.30 -24.66 22.81
C ARG A 53 -13.91 -24.88 22.21
N PHE A 54 -13.16 -25.88 22.68
CA PHE A 54 -11.84 -26.16 22.15
C PHE A 54 -11.91 -26.48 20.64
N PRO A 55 -10.83 -26.20 19.89
CA PRO A 55 -10.81 -26.42 18.46
C PRO A 55 -11.06 -27.88 18.08
N ASP A 56 -11.80 -28.08 16.98
CA ASP A 56 -12.02 -29.40 16.40
C ASP A 56 -10.76 -29.88 15.66
N ILE A 57 -10.04 -30.81 16.28
CA ILE A 57 -8.83 -31.43 15.74
C ILE A 57 -9.08 -32.16 14.41
N ALA A 58 -10.29 -32.66 14.16
CA ALA A 58 -10.61 -33.36 12.92
C ALA A 58 -10.57 -32.39 11.73
N GLN A 59 -11.05 -31.16 11.92
CA GLN A 59 -11.03 -30.13 10.89
C GLN A 59 -9.61 -29.68 10.54
N SER A 60 -8.74 -29.44 11.55
CA SER A 60 -7.35 -29.09 11.27
C SER A 60 -6.57 -30.25 10.67
N ARG A 61 -6.86 -31.48 11.08
CA ARG A 61 -6.28 -32.69 10.45
C ARG A 61 -6.63 -32.78 8.97
N ALA A 62 -7.92 -32.68 8.62
CA ALA A 62 -8.37 -32.70 7.23
C ALA A 62 -7.79 -31.54 6.40
N ASN A 63 -7.54 -30.38 7.01
CA ASN A 63 -6.86 -29.28 6.34
C ASN A 63 -5.37 -29.57 6.10
N LEU A 64 -4.68 -30.16 7.08
CA LEU A 64 -3.29 -30.58 6.95
C LEU A 64 -3.12 -31.64 5.86
N ASP A 65 -3.97 -32.66 5.85
CA ASP A 65 -3.90 -33.74 4.86
C ASP A 65 -4.05 -33.19 3.42
N ARG A 66 -5.00 -32.27 3.19
CA ARG A 66 -5.15 -31.59 1.88
C ARG A 66 -3.88 -30.82 1.46
N HIS A 67 -3.25 -30.11 2.37
CA HIS A 67 -2.01 -29.38 2.07
C HIS A 67 -0.83 -30.32 1.82
N VAL A 68 -0.73 -31.41 2.59
CA VAL A 68 0.29 -32.47 2.41
C VAL A 68 0.16 -33.12 1.03
N GLU A 69 -1.04 -33.52 0.63
CA GLU A 69 -1.30 -34.11 -0.69
C GLU A 69 -1.01 -33.14 -1.84
N SER A 70 -1.42 -31.87 -1.70
CA SER A 70 -1.14 -30.85 -2.71
C SER A 70 0.36 -30.57 -2.82
N PHE A 71 1.08 -30.62 -1.70
CA PHE A 71 2.51 -30.39 -1.67
C PHE A 71 3.30 -31.58 -2.22
N GLU A 72 2.88 -32.82 -1.97
CA GLU A 72 3.48 -34.00 -2.59
C GLU A 72 3.40 -33.91 -4.11
N ARG A 73 2.20 -33.62 -4.65
CA ARG A 73 2.00 -33.41 -6.10
C ARG A 73 2.89 -32.31 -6.67
N TYR A 74 3.07 -31.23 -5.91
CA TYR A 74 3.98 -30.15 -6.29
C TYR A 74 5.44 -30.60 -6.33
N LEU A 75 5.92 -31.34 -5.33
CA LEU A 75 7.28 -31.87 -5.31
C LEU A 75 7.51 -32.90 -6.44
N ASP A 76 6.53 -33.75 -6.72
CA ASP A 76 6.61 -34.78 -7.77
C ASP A 76 6.63 -34.17 -9.18
N SER A 77 6.06 -32.97 -9.35
CA SER A 77 6.14 -32.22 -10.61
C SER A 77 7.54 -31.75 -10.98
N SER A 78 8.50 -31.80 -10.04
CA SER A 78 9.90 -31.40 -10.24
C SER A 78 10.85 -32.58 -9.98
N PRO A 79 11.23 -33.36 -11.00
CA PRO A 79 12.04 -34.56 -10.84
C PRO A 79 13.43 -34.30 -10.24
N THR A 80 13.98 -33.10 -10.44
CA THR A 80 15.33 -32.74 -10.00
C THR A 80 15.34 -32.08 -8.61
N GLN A 81 14.41 -31.17 -8.32
CA GLN A 81 14.39 -30.46 -7.04
C GLN A 81 13.51 -31.14 -5.98
N GLY A 82 12.46 -31.85 -6.40
CA GLY A 82 11.53 -32.54 -5.52
C GLY A 82 12.22 -33.46 -4.50
N PRO A 83 13.10 -34.39 -4.94
CA PRO A 83 13.82 -35.28 -4.04
C PRO A 83 14.71 -34.54 -3.01
N LEU A 84 15.36 -33.44 -3.42
CA LEU A 84 16.20 -32.63 -2.53
C LEU A 84 15.37 -31.95 -1.43
N TRP A 85 14.20 -31.42 -1.80
CA TRP A 85 13.27 -30.85 -0.82
C TRP A 85 12.69 -31.91 0.12
N LYS A 86 12.37 -33.11 -0.39
CA LYS A 86 11.90 -34.22 0.45
C LYS A 86 12.93 -34.62 1.51
N ASP A 87 14.21 -34.72 1.15
CA ASP A 87 15.26 -35.02 2.12
C ASP A 87 15.48 -33.87 3.12
N PHE A 88 15.55 -32.63 2.63
CA PHE A 88 15.75 -31.44 3.48
C PHE A 88 14.65 -31.31 4.55
N LEU A 89 13.39 -31.46 4.14
CA LEU A 89 12.22 -31.36 5.02
C LEU A 89 11.98 -32.62 5.86
N LYS A 90 12.76 -33.69 5.64
CA LYS A 90 12.52 -35.03 6.23
C LYS A 90 11.09 -35.51 5.99
N TRP A 91 10.67 -35.37 4.73
CA TRP A 91 9.29 -35.57 4.28
C TRP A 91 8.75 -36.97 4.58
N ASP A 92 9.56 -38.01 4.41
CA ASP A 92 9.14 -39.39 4.73
C ASP A 92 8.90 -39.58 6.23
N SER A 93 9.68 -38.89 7.09
CA SER A 93 9.45 -38.91 8.54
C SER A 93 8.15 -38.20 8.90
N LEU A 94 7.85 -37.07 8.24
CA LEU A 94 6.57 -36.38 8.42
C LEU A 94 5.39 -37.27 8.02
N LYS A 95 5.44 -37.91 6.84
CA LYS A 95 4.38 -38.83 6.41
C LYS A 95 4.20 -40.01 7.35
N LYS A 96 5.30 -40.60 7.81
CA LYS A 96 5.26 -41.71 8.77
C LYS A 96 4.63 -41.29 10.10
N GLU A 97 4.93 -40.09 10.58
CA GLU A 97 4.33 -39.55 11.81
C GLU A 97 2.83 -39.28 11.63
N LEU A 98 2.43 -38.68 10.50
CA LEU A 98 1.03 -38.40 10.20
C LEU A 98 0.22 -39.67 9.95
N ALA A 99 0.82 -40.76 9.49
CA ALA A 99 0.14 -42.04 9.31
C ALA A 99 -0.27 -42.73 10.63
N GLN A 100 0.23 -42.27 11.77
CA GLN A 100 -0.16 -42.79 13.09
C GLN A 100 -1.59 -42.34 13.43
N GLU A 101 -2.32 -43.17 14.18
CA GLU A 101 -3.64 -42.80 14.70
C GLU A 101 -3.57 -41.59 15.64
N THR A 102 -2.48 -41.48 16.41
CA THR A 102 -2.22 -40.37 17.34
C THR A 102 -0.82 -39.80 17.14
N PRO A 103 -0.62 -38.93 16.13
CA PRO A 103 0.67 -38.30 15.87
C PRO A 103 1.18 -37.51 17.09
N ASN A 104 2.48 -37.58 17.36
CA ASN A 104 3.09 -36.84 18.46
C ASN A 104 3.29 -35.36 18.09
N PRO A 105 2.64 -34.41 18.79
CA PRO A 105 2.76 -32.99 18.49
C PRO A 105 4.19 -32.42 18.65
N GLU A 106 5.05 -33.03 19.48
CA GLU A 106 6.43 -32.58 19.63
C GLU A 106 7.29 -32.96 18.43
N THR A 107 7.15 -34.20 17.94
CA THR A 107 7.82 -34.66 16.71
C THR A 107 7.40 -33.80 15.51
N LEU A 108 6.10 -33.54 15.38
CA LEU A 108 5.56 -32.71 14.30
C LEU A 108 6.04 -31.25 14.40
N ASN A 109 6.16 -30.70 15.61
CA ASN A 109 6.71 -29.35 15.82
C ASN A 109 8.18 -29.26 15.40
N ASP A 110 8.98 -30.29 15.69
CA ASP A 110 10.40 -30.32 15.26
C ASP A 110 10.55 -30.43 13.75
N LEU A 111 9.66 -31.16 13.08
CA LEU A 111 9.60 -31.21 11.62
C LEU A 111 9.12 -29.87 11.03
N GLU A 112 8.15 -29.21 11.66
CA GLU A 112 7.65 -27.89 11.24
C GLU A 112 8.74 -26.81 11.22
N LYS A 113 9.66 -26.83 12.19
CA LYS A 113 10.81 -25.90 12.24
C LYS A 113 11.68 -25.93 10.98
N ARG A 114 11.69 -27.03 10.22
CA ARG A 114 12.42 -27.12 8.93
C ARG A 114 11.79 -26.25 7.85
N PHE A 115 10.48 -26.01 7.91
CA PHE A 115 9.75 -25.11 7.03
C PHE A 115 9.93 -23.62 7.38
N ARG A 116 10.56 -23.30 8.53
CA ARG A 116 10.82 -21.93 9.00
C ARG A 116 12.26 -21.47 8.84
N GLN A 117 13.11 -22.31 8.22
CA GLN A 117 14.50 -21.95 8.01
C GLN A 117 14.62 -20.80 7.00
N ASN A 118 15.69 -20.03 7.09
CA ASN A 118 15.93 -18.93 6.15
C ASN A 118 16.56 -19.44 4.84
N TYR A 119 15.89 -20.38 4.16
CA TYR A 119 16.29 -20.88 2.84
C TYR A 119 15.36 -20.35 1.75
N PRO A 120 15.90 -19.85 0.62
CA PRO A 120 15.10 -19.50 -0.55
C PRO A 120 14.27 -20.67 -1.06
N GLY A 121 13.00 -20.41 -1.37
CA GLY A 121 12.01 -21.39 -1.82
C GLY A 121 10.97 -21.75 -0.75
N LEU A 122 11.30 -21.62 0.54
CA LEU A 122 10.35 -21.88 1.64
C LEU A 122 9.25 -20.82 1.74
N GLU A 123 9.41 -19.68 1.07
CA GLU A 123 8.38 -18.64 0.92
C GLU A 123 7.25 -19.02 -0.04
N TYR A 124 7.43 -20.03 -0.89
CA TYR A 124 6.44 -20.37 -1.89
C TYR A 124 5.17 -20.95 -1.25
N SER A 125 4.02 -20.58 -1.82
CA SER A 125 2.69 -20.93 -1.30
C SER A 125 2.52 -22.40 -0.91
N PRO A 126 3.01 -23.40 -1.68
CA PRO A 126 2.91 -24.80 -1.28
C PRO A 126 3.62 -25.14 0.05
N PHE A 127 4.81 -24.57 0.30
CA PHE A 127 5.56 -24.79 1.54
C PHE A 127 4.90 -24.07 2.72
N VAL A 128 4.49 -22.81 2.51
CA VAL A 128 3.78 -22.00 3.51
C VAL A 128 2.47 -22.68 3.92
N GLY A 129 1.72 -23.23 2.97
CA GLY A 129 0.46 -23.93 3.24
C GLY A 129 0.63 -25.13 4.16
N VAL A 130 1.62 -26.00 3.90
CA VAL A 130 1.91 -27.14 4.78
C VAL A 130 2.37 -26.67 6.15
N ARG A 131 3.28 -25.71 6.22
CA ARG A 131 3.79 -25.16 7.48
C ARG A 131 2.66 -24.62 8.36
N ASP A 132 1.82 -23.77 7.80
CA ASP A 132 0.76 -23.10 8.56
C ASP A 132 -0.31 -24.11 9.01
N ALA A 133 -0.65 -25.09 8.15
CA ALA A 133 -1.55 -26.18 8.50
C ALA A 133 -0.96 -27.11 9.59
N LEU A 134 0.34 -27.42 9.50
CA LEU A 134 1.04 -28.26 10.47
C LEU A 134 1.15 -27.57 11.83
N SER A 135 1.52 -26.28 11.84
CA SER A 135 1.58 -25.46 13.04
C SER A 135 0.21 -25.39 13.73
N LYS A 136 -0.87 -25.20 12.95
CA LYS A 136 -2.24 -25.19 13.46
C LYS A 136 -2.63 -26.55 14.06
N TYR A 137 -2.40 -27.64 13.34
CA TYR A 137 -2.71 -28.99 13.83
C TYR A 137 -1.95 -29.32 15.13
N VAL A 138 -0.64 -29.01 15.20
CA VAL A 138 0.18 -29.23 16.40
C VAL A 138 -0.38 -28.46 17.60
N GLN A 139 -0.77 -27.19 17.41
CA GLN A 139 -1.34 -26.37 18.46
C GLN A 139 -2.66 -26.97 18.98
N GLU A 140 -3.56 -27.34 18.08
CA GLU A 140 -4.86 -27.92 18.44
C GLU A 140 -4.71 -29.32 19.06
N ALA A 141 -3.80 -30.15 18.55
CA ALA A 141 -3.51 -31.47 19.11
C ALA A 141 -2.99 -31.39 20.56
N ARG A 142 -2.18 -30.38 20.89
CA ARG A 142 -1.74 -30.14 22.28
C ARG A 142 -2.89 -29.78 23.20
N ILE A 143 -3.84 -28.97 22.73
CA ILE A 143 -5.01 -28.52 23.50
C ILE A 143 -6.00 -29.67 23.69
N SER A 144 -6.28 -30.43 22.63
CA SER A 144 -7.30 -31.47 22.60
C SER A 144 -6.84 -32.81 23.20
N ARG A 145 -5.53 -32.99 23.48
CA ARG A 145 -5.01 -34.22 24.10
C ARG A 145 -5.57 -34.48 25.50
N ASP A 146 -5.69 -33.43 26.31
CA ASP A 146 -6.36 -33.46 27.60
C ASP A 146 -7.11 -32.13 27.82
N PRO A 147 -8.37 -32.05 27.37
CA PRO A 147 -9.19 -30.85 27.48
C PRO A 147 -9.36 -30.37 28.92
N ASN A 148 -9.55 -31.32 29.86
CA ASN A 148 -9.82 -30.98 31.25
C ASN A 148 -8.58 -30.40 31.92
N THR A 149 -7.42 -31.03 31.75
CA THR A 149 -6.16 -30.51 32.26
C THR A 149 -5.80 -29.18 31.62
N THR A 150 -6.01 -29.03 30.30
CA THR A 150 -5.80 -27.76 29.60
C THR A 150 -6.67 -26.64 30.16
N LEU A 151 -7.95 -26.93 30.40
CA LEU A 151 -8.89 -25.98 31.01
C LEU A 151 -8.45 -25.57 32.44
N GLN A 152 -7.97 -26.53 33.24
CA GLN A 152 -7.45 -26.26 34.58
C GLN A 152 -6.19 -25.39 34.55
N ILE A 153 -5.25 -25.65 33.63
CA ILE A 153 -4.05 -24.83 33.44
C ILE A 153 -4.45 -23.40 33.07
N LEU A 154 -5.40 -23.23 32.14
CA LEU A 154 -5.94 -21.93 31.75
C LEU A 154 -6.57 -21.19 32.92
N LYS A 155 -7.43 -21.86 33.69
CA LYS A 155 -8.05 -21.31 34.91
C LYS A 155 -7.00 -20.83 35.90
N ASN A 156 -6.00 -21.65 36.19
CA ASN A 156 -4.93 -21.32 37.12
C ASN A 156 -4.08 -20.13 36.65
N ARG A 157 -3.74 -20.08 35.36
CA ARG A 157 -2.98 -18.96 34.79
C ARG A 157 -3.79 -17.66 34.82
N LEU A 158 -5.06 -17.71 34.48
CA LEU A 158 -5.94 -16.55 34.49
C LEU A 158 -6.26 -16.07 35.91
N SER A 159 -6.40 -16.97 36.89
CA SER A 159 -6.54 -16.62 38.32
C SER A 159 -5.29 -15.91 38.84
N LYS A 160 -4.10 -16.46 38.58
CA LYS A 160 -2.84 -15.82 38.97
C LYS A 160 -2.67 -14.44 38.36
N ILE A 161 -3.10 -14.27 37.11
CA ILE A 161 -3.13 -12.98 36.44
C ILE A 161 -4.11 -12.03 37.13
N SER A 162 -5.35 -12.47 37.39
CA SER A 162 -6.37 -11.66 38.10
C SER A 162 -5.90 -11.23 39.49
N GLU A 163 -5.34 -12.14 40.28
CA GLU A 163 -4.78 -11.86 41.61
C GLU A 163 -3.64 -10.85 41.53
N ARG A 164 -2.69 -11.04 40.61
CA ARG A 164 -1.59 -10.11 40.42
C ARG A 164 -2.05 -8.74 39.95
N MET A 165 -3.06 -8.67 39.08
CA MET A 165 -3.58 -7.43 38.52
C MET A 165 -4.26 -6.51 39.56
N GLN A 166 -4.62 -7.06 40.72
CA GLN A 166 -5.11 -6.29 41.87
C GLN A 166 -3.99 -5.52 42.60
N LEU A 167 -2.72 -5.82 42.33
CA LEU A 167 -1.59 -5.15 42.96
C LEU A 167 -1.30 -3.79 42.28
N PRO A 168 -1.01 -2.71 43.05
CA PRO A 168 -0.80 -1.37 42.51
C PRO A 168 0.35 -1.27 41.49
N ASP A 169 1.46 -1.99 41.72
CA ASP A 169 2.71 -1.86 40.96
C ASP A 169 2.75 -2.69 39.67
N MET A 170 1.83 -3.64 39.50
CA MET A 170 1.77 -4.50 38.31
C MET A 170 1.50 -3.74 37.02
N ARG A 171 0.93 -2.52 37.11
CA ARG A 171 0.65 -1.66 35.95
C ARG A 171 1.91 -1.12 35.27
N ARG A 172 3.10 -1.42 35.80
CA ARG A 172 4.38 -1.03 35.19
C ARG A 172 5.37 -2.19 35.11
N ASP A 173 5.00 -3.40 35.54
CA ASP A 173 5.88 -4.56 35.50
C ASP A 173 5.89 -5.18 34.09
N PRO A 174 7.01 -5.12 33.35
CA PRO A 174 7.12 -5.71 32.02
C PRO A 174 6.86 -7.23 32.02
N LYS A 175 7.20 -7.92 33.12
CA LYS A 175 7.02 -9.37 33.26
C LYS A 175 5.54 -9.73 33.33
N ALA A 176 4.76 -8.93 34.03
CA ALA A 176 3.31 -9.09 34.12
C ALA A 176 2.60 -8.96 32.76
N ILE A 177 3.03 -7.97 31.97
CA ILE A 177 2.52 -7.74 30.62
C ILE A 177 2.88 -8.92 29.71
N HIS A 178 4.10 -9.43 29.84
CA HIS A 178 4.53 -10.62 29.12
C HIS A 178 3.69 -11.86 29.50
N ASP A 179 3.48 -12.11 30.80
CA ASP A 179 2.65 -13.22 31.29
C ASP A 179 1.20 -13.12 30.76
N LEU A 180 0.62 -11.90 30.76
CA LEU A 180 -0.70 -11.64 30.18
C LEU A 180 -0.73 -11.95 28.68
N ALA A 181 0.25 -11.46 27.93
CA ALA A 181 0.35 -11.70 26.49
C ALA A 181 0.43 -13.19 26.17
N GLN A 182 1.22 -13.97 26.94
CA GLN A 182 1.31 -15.42 26.78
C GLN A 182 -0.05 -16.10 27.01
N VAL A 183 -0.77 -15.72 28.08
CA VAL A 183 -2.08 -16.32 28.39
C VAL A 183 -3.11 -15.96 27.33
N VAL A 184 -3.15 -14.71 26.87
CA VAL A 184 -4.07 -14.27 25.82
C VAL A 184 -3.78 -14.95 24.49
N THR A 185 -2.52 -15.12 24.10
CA THR A 185 -2.14 -15.92 22.93
C THR A 185 -2.63 -17.36 23.06
N TYR A 186 -2.44 -17.98 24.22
CA TYR A 186 -2.89 -19.35 24.46
C TYR A 186 -4.43 -19.46 24.46
N MET A 187 -5.15 -18.48 25.00
CA MET A 187 -6.61 -18.40 24.95
C MET A 187 -7.14 -18.25 23.52
N LYS A 188 -6.48 -17.41 22.71
CA LYS A 188 -6.79 -17.26 21.28
C LYS A 188 -6.65 -18.60 20.56
N GLN A 189 -5.57 -19.34 20.82
CA GLN A 189 -5.32 -20.67 20.24
C GLN A 189 -6.37 -21.71 20.69
N ALA A 190 -6.77 -21.66 21.97
CA ALA A 190 -7.76 -22.55 22.54
C ALA A 190 -9.23 -22.13 22.27
N ASN A 191 -9.43 -21.08 21.46
CA ASN A 191 -10.75 -20.52 21.17
C ASN A 191 -11.55 -20.16 22.44
N GLN A 192 -10.85 -19.65 23.46
CA GLN A 192 -11.43 -19.28 24.76
C GLN A 192 -11.55 -17.76 24.92
N SER A 193 -12.69 -17.34 25.49
CA SER A 193 -13.06 -15.95 25.79
C SER A 193 -12.64 -14.92 24.71
N PRO A 194 -13.32 -14.92 23.54
CA PRO A 194 -13.03 -13.99 22.45
C PRO A 194 -13.07 -12.51 22.86
N GLU A 195 -13.92 -12.15 23.83
CA GLU A 195 -14.04 -10.80 24.38
C GLU A 195 -12.75 -10.33 25.05
N LEU A 196 -12.09 -11.18 25.86
CA LEU A 196 -10.83 -10.83 26.50
C LEU A 196 -9.71 -10.70 25.47
N VAL A 197 -9.65 -11.66 24.53
CA VAL A 197 -8.66 -11.64 23.46
C VAL A 197 -8.79 -10.36 22.64
N SER A 198 -10.01 -9.99 22.22
CA SER A 198 -10.24 -8.78 21.44
C SER A 198 -9.95 -7.50 22.23
N SER A 199 -10.30 -7.46 23.53
CA SER A 199 -10.05 -6.31 24.40
C SER A 199 -8.55 -6.07 24.61
N VAL A 200 -7.79 -7.14 24.88
CA VAL A 200 -6.32 -7.05 25.07
C VAL A 200 -5.64 -6.70 23.74
N LEU A 201 -5.96 -7.37 22.65
CA LEU A 201 -5.36 -7.09 21.33
C LEU A 201 -5.74 -5.69 20.81
N GLY A 202 -6.97 -5.24 21.05
CA GLY A 202 -7.41 -3.89 20.68
C GLY A 202 -6.61 -2.81 21.38
N LYS A 203 -6.25 -3.03 22.65
CA LYS A 203 -5.55 -2.05 23.48
C LYS A 203 -4.03 -2.07 23.31
N TYR A 204 -3.43 -3.27 23.25
CA TYR A 204 -1.99 -3.45 23.29
C TYR A 204 -1.34 -3.74 21.95
N SER A 205 -2.11 -4.13 20.93
CA SER A 205 -1.56 -4.29 19.58
C SER A 205 -1.51 -2.93 18.88
N GLN A 206 -0.58 -2.08 19.33
CA GLN A 206 -0.22 -0.83 18.66
C GLN A 206 0.62 -1.12 17.41
N PRO A 207 0.65 -0.22 16.41
CA PRO A 207 1.60 -0.31 15.30
C PRO A 207 3.03 -0.39 15.85
N ASN A 208 3.76 -1.41 15.46
CA ASN A 208 5.11 -1.70 15.95
C ASN A 208 6.22 -1.15 15.05
N ILE A 209 5.86 -0.60 13.89
CA ILE A 209 6.76 0.14 13.01
C ILE A 209 6.05 1.41 12.54
N ARG A 210 6.75 2.55 12.56
CA ARG A 210 6.27 3.82 12.04
C ARG A 210 7.34 4.45 11.17
N ALA A 211 6.94 4.98 10.02
CA ALA A 211 7.76 5.82 9.16
C ALA A 211 7.05 7.17 8.98
N ILE A 212 7.80 8.26 9.10
CA ILE A 212 7.29 9.62 8.90
C ILE A 212 8.18 10.30 7.88
N VAL A 213 7.57 10.94 6.89
CA VAL A 213 8.24 11.64 5.80
C VAL A 213 7.78 13.09 5.80
N SER A 214 8.70 14.05 5.89
CA SER A 214 8.36 15.47 5.90
C SER A 214 7.99 15.99 4.50
N ASP A 215 7.14 17.02 4.45
CA ASP A 215 6.78 17.74 3.23
C ASP A 215 8.02 18.28 2.50
N ASP A 216 9.00 18.81 3.23
CA ASP A 216 10.27 19.28 2.65
C ASP A 216 11.03 18.16 1.92
N PHE A 217 11.13 16.98 2.54
CA PHE A 217 11.74 15.83 1.90
C PHE A 217 10.95 15.41 0.65
N LEU A 218 9.60 15.40 0.73
CA LEU A 218 8.75 15.05 -0.41
C LEU A 218 8.96 16.04 -1.57
N ARG A 219 8.91 17.35 -1.32
CA ARG A 219 9.10 18.37 -2.36
C ARG A 219 10.48 18.26 -2.99
N LYS A 220 11.55 18.22 -2.20
CA LYS A 220 12.92 18.10 -2.72
C LYS A 220 13.13 16.82 -3.52
N SER A 221 12.55 15.71 -3.06
CA SER A 221 12.76 14.40 -3.69
C SER A 221 11.89 14.21 -4.94
N PHE A 222 10.71 14.81 -4.99
CA PHE A 222 9.68 14.48 -5.98
C PHE A 222 9.26 15.64 -6.89
N SER A 223 9.69 16.88 -6.65
CA SER A 223 9.46 17.97 -7.60
C SER A 223 10.24 17.73 -8.89
N ARG A 224 9.61 17.96 -10.04
CA ARG A 224 10.20 17.71 -11.36
C ARG A 224 9.91 18.85 -12.33
N PRO A 225 10.93 19.36 -13.03
CA PRO A 225 10.70 20.36 -14.07
C PRO A 225 9.93 19.73 -15.23
N VAL A 226 9.03 20.51 -15.80
CA VAL A 226 8.35 20.25 -17.06
C VAL A 226 9.05 21.11 -18.10
N ASP A 227 9.50 20.50 -19.19
CA ASP A 227 10.05 21.21 -20.35
C ASP A 227 9.71 20.40 -21.61
N GLN A 228 8.73 20.90 -22.35
CA GLN A 228 7.92 20.12 -23.29
C GLN A 228 7.69 20.89 -24.58
N ALA A 229 8.39 20.51 -25.64
CA ALA A 229 8.08 20.99 -26.98
C ALA A 229 6.99 20.11 -27.62
N ASN A 230 5.86 20.69 -28.00
CA ASN A 230 4.75 20.00 -28.65
C ASN A 230 4.38 20.66 -29.99
N PRO A 231 4.11 19.88 -31.04
CA PRO A 231 3.54 20.45 -32.26
C PRO A 231 2.11 20.92 -32.01
N VAL A 232 1.75 22.08 -32.54
CA VAL A 232 0.37 22.58 -32.61
C VAL A 232 -0.17 22.20 -33.98
N ASN A 233 -1.28 21.46 -34.02
CA ASN A 233 -2.01 21.16 -35.25
C ASN A 233 -3.50 21.08 -34.93
N GLU A 234 -4.22 22.16 -35.22
CA GLU A 234 -5.62 22.31 -34.85
C GLU A 234 -6.43 23.02 -35.92
N VAL A 235 -7.76 22.85 -35.89
CA VAL A 235 -8.68 23.66 -36.69
C VAL A 235 -9.56 24.48 -35.75
N ILE A 236 -9.46 25.81 -35.82
CA ILE A 236 -10.26 26.74 -35.02
C ILE A 236 -11.08 27.63 -35.96
N LEU A 237 -12.41 27.56 -35.85
CA LEU A 237 -13.35 28.36 -36.65
C LEU A 237 -13.08 28.29 -38.18
N GLY A 238 -12.70 27.09 -38.67
CA GLY A 238 -12.36 26.84 -40.07
C GLY A 238 -10.98 27.32 -40.52
N THR A 239 -10.11 27.72 -39.58
CA THR A 239 -8.71 28.07 -39.83
C THR A 239 -7.83 26.93 -39.34
N THR A 240 -6.98 26.39 -40.22
CA THR A 240 -6.00 25.36 -39.86
C THR A 240 -4.78 26.02 -39.26
N ILE A 241 -4.48 25.75 -37.99
CA ILE A 241 -3.40 26.32 -37.21
C ILE A 241 -2.30 25.27 -37.06
N ILE A 242 -1.10 25.58 -37.54
CA ILE A 242 0.08 24.72 -37.46
C ILE A 242 1.21 25.50 -36.81
N GLY A 243 1.88 24.91 -35.82
CA GLY A 243 2.92 25.61 -35.08
C GLY A 243 3.72 24.72 -34.16
N GLN A 244 4.53 25.38 -33.32
CA GLN A 244 5.24 24.75 -32.23
C GLN A 244 4.90 25.46 -30.93
N SER A 245 4.76 24.69 -29.88
CA SER A 245 4.59 25.18 -28.52
C SER A 245 5.63 24.60 -27.59
N ILE A 246 5.89 25.34 -26.52
CA ILE A 246 6.75 24.95 -25.42
C ILE A 246 5.94 25.16 -24.14
N LEU A 247 5.92 24.15 -23.27
CA LEU A 247 5.43 24.28 -21.90
C LEU A 247 6.60 24.05 -20.94
N CYS A 248 6.89 25.06 -20.11
CA CYS A 248 7.94 25.02 -19.11
C CYS A 248 7.34 25.22 -17.72
N GLY A 249 7.71 24.41 -16.74
CA GLY A 249 7.14 24.54 -15.40
C GLY A 249 7.71 23.55 -14.41
N ASN A 250 6.96 23.28 -13.34
CA ASN A 250 7.34 22.31 -12.32
C ASN A 250 6.11 21.59 -11.77
N VAL A 251 6.20 20.27 -11.63
CA VAL A 251 5.23 19.46 -10.88
C VAL A 251 5.77 19.26 -9.48
N SER A 252 4.99 19.56 -8.45
CA SER A 252 5.36 19.39 -7.05
C SER A 252 4.25 18.70 -6.26
N PRO A 253 4.60 17.82 -5.30
CA PRO A 253 3.62 17.29 -4.36
C PRO A 253 3.24 18.36 -3.32
N VAL A 254 1.99 18.31 -2.88
CA VAL A 254 1.44 19.08 -1.77
C VAL A 254 0.68 18.11 -0.88
N LEU A 255 1.04 17.99 0.39
CA LEU A 255 0.31 17.13 1.32
C LEU A 255 -1.05 17.73 1.67
N LEU A 256 -2.04 16.85 1.80
CA LEU A 256 -3.40 17.20 2.26
C LEU A 256 -3.68 16.50 3.58
N ASP A 257 -4.28 17.22 4.53
CA ASP A 257 -4.66 16.66 5.83
C ASP A 257 -5.67 15.53 5.65
N ASN A 258 -5.29 14.33 6.08
CA ASN A 258 -6.18 13.18 6.11
C ASN A 258 -5.69 12.17 7.17
N PRO A 259 -6.39 12.05 8.32
CA PRO A 259 -5.96 11.19 9.42
C PRO A 259 -6.14 9.69 9.12
N ASN A 260 -6.92 9.34 8.10
CA ASN A 260 -7.29 7.95 7.80
C ASN A 260 -6.52 7.38 6.60
N GLN A 261 -5.97 8.24 5.74
CA GLN A 261 -5.27 7.82 4.55
C GLN A 261 -4.30 8.91 4.09
N ALA A 262 -3.03 8.56 3.89
CA ALA A 262 -2.07 9.50 3.35
C ALA A 262 -2.53 10.00 1.97
N THR A 263 -2.66 11.31 1.86
CA THR A 263 -3.22 12.02 0.71
C THR A 263 -2.27 13.14 0.30
N LEU A 264 -1.99 13.22 -1.00
CA LEU A 264 -1.19 14.28 -1.58
C LEU A 264 -1.78 14.73 -2.91
N ARG A 265 -1.63 16.00 -3.24
CA ARG A 265 -1.98 16.56 -4.54
C ARG A 265 -0.71 16.82 -5.33
N LEU A 266 -0.66 16.33 -6.56
CA LEU A 266 0.35 16.79 -7.50
C LEU A 266 -0.14 18.09 -8.12
N LEU A 267 0.65 19.15 -8.00
CA LEU A 267 0.36 20.47 -8.55
C LEU A 267 1.42 20.80 -9.60
N MET A 268 0.98 21.04 -10.82
CA MET A 268 1.78 21.61 -11.90
C MET A 268 1.48 23.09 -12.03
N ASN A 269 2.52 23.91 -11.96
CA ASN A 269 2.48 25.30 -12.39
C ASN A 269 3.43 25.44 -13.58
N ALA A 270 2.95 25.95 -14.70
CA ALA A 270 3.72 26.03 -15.92
C ALA A 270 3.35 27.23 -16.79
N ASP A 271 4.32 27.72 -17.54
CA ASP A 271 4.18 28.74 -18.56
C ASP A 271 4.17 28.09 -19.93
N PHE A 272 3.21 28.50 -20.75
CA PHE A 272 3.07 28.08 -22.14
C PHE A 272 3.45 29.20 -23.08
N ALA A 273 4.19 28.86 -24.14
CA ALA A 273 4.44 29.74 -25.27
C ALA A 273 4.24 28.99 -26.59
N SER A 274 3.72 29.67 -27.62
CA SER A 274 3.57 29.09 -28.95
C SER A 274 3.78 30.10 -30.06
N GLN A 275 4.20 29.58 -31.21
CA GLN A 275 4.27 30.29 -32.49
C GLN A 275 3.55 29.47 -33.54
N ASN A 276 2.56 30.08 -34.19
CA ASN A 276 1.63 29.37 -35.06
C ASN A 276 1.38 30.12 -36.38
N LYS A 277 1.05 29.34 -37.41
CA LYS A 277 0.60 29.79 -38.72
C LYS A 277 -0.81 29.26 -38.98
N GLY A 278 -1.77 30.16 -39.12
CA GLY A 278 -3.16 29.88 -39.44
C GLY A 278 -3.43 30.03 -40.94
N TYR A 279 -4.06 29.04 -41.56
CA TYR A 279 -4.42 29.05 -42.98
C TYR A 279 -5.94 29.06 -43.15
N ASN A 280 -6.46 30.04 -43.89
CA ASN A 280 -7.89 30.12 -44.20
C ASN A 280 -8.12 30.82 -45.55
N ARG A 281 -8.70 30.11 -46.54
CA ARG A 281 -9.09 30.65 -47.86
C ARG A 281 -8.00 31.52 -48.53
N GLY A 282 -6.75 31.04 -48.53
CA GLY A 282 -5.60 31.73 -49.14
C GLY A 282 -4.98 32.86 -48.29
N VAL A 283 -5.52 33.15 -47.11
CA VAL A 283 -4.94 34.07 -46.11
C VAL A 283 -4.10 33.27 -45.12
N VAL A 284 -2.91 33.78 -44.80
CA VAL A 284 -2.02 33.23 -43.77
C VAL A 284 -1.98 34.20 -42.59
N LEU A 285 -2.17 33.68 -41.37
CA LEU A 285 -2.13 34.43 -40.12
C LEU A 285 -0.92 33.94 -39.31
N ASN A 286 0.02 34.82 -38.99
CA ASN A 286 1.06 34.50 -38.02
C ASN A 286 0.59 34.92 -36.64
N THR A 287 0.55 33.98 -35.70
CA THR A 287 0.09 34.22 -34.33
C THR A 287 1.08 33.70 -33.31
N SER A 288 1.12 34.34 -32.15
CA SER A 288 1.78 33.80 -30.95
C SER A 288 0.75 33.60 -29.86
N GLY A 289 0.98 32.64 -28.98
CA GLY A 289 0.14 32.42 -27.80
C GLY A 289 1.00 32.29 -26.55
N SER A 290 0.51 32.81 -25.43
CA SER A 290 1.09 32.63 -24.10
C SER A 290 -0.02 32.26 -23.11
N ALA A 291 0.25 31.37 -22.16
CA ALA A 291 -0.70 31.03 -21.13
C ALA A 291 0.01 30.66 -19.82
N ASP A 292 -0.61 31.02 -18.69
CA ASP A 292 -0.29 30.45 -17.40
C ASP A 292 -1.15 29.20 -17.22
N VAL A 293 -0.53 28.09 -16.85
CA VAL A 293 -1.16 26.78 -16.77
C VAL A 293 -1.04 26.25 -15.35
N VAL A 294 -2.16 25.84 -14.78
CA VAL A 294 -2.23 25.08 -13.54
C VAL A 294 -2.89 23.74 -13.82
N ALA A 295 -2.29 22.65 -13.38
CA ALA A 295 -2.95 21.35 -13.39
C ALA A 295 -2.75 20.63 -12.06
N CYS A 296 -3.75 19.88 -11.61
CA CYS A 296 -3.60 19.09 -10.42
C CYS A 296 -4.39 17.79 -10.44
N GLU A 297 -3.92 16.82 -9.67
CA GLU A 297 -4.63 15.59 -9.38
C GLU A 297 -4.26 15.07 -8.00
N THR A 298 -5.24 14.54 -7.28
CA THR A 298 -5.07 14.03 -5.93
C THR A 298 -4.78 12.53 -5.94
N LEU A 299 -3.78 12.14 -5.16
CA LEU A 299 -3.35 10.78 -4.92
C LEU A 299 -3.61 10.39 -3.48
N THR A 300 -4.02 9.15 -3.28
CA THR A 300 -4.11 8.52 -1.96
C THR A 300 -3.27 7.26 -1.90
N LEU A 301 -2.72 6.95 -0.72
CA LEU A 301 -1.96 5.73 -0.47
C LEU A 301 -2.80 4.77 0.38
N SER A 302 -3.50 3.84 -0.25
CA SER A 302 -4.23 2.74 0.41
C SER A 302 -3.35 1.51 0.60
N ASP A 303 -3.86 0.45 1.23
CA ASP A 303 -3.15 -0.84 1.41
C ASP A 303 -2.74 -1.49 0.09
N SER A 304 -3.54 -1.29 -0.96
CA SER A 304 -3.27 -1.80 -2.30
C SER A 304 -2.22 -0.98 -3.07
N GLY A 305 -1.80 0.16 -2.53
CA GLY A 305 -0.82 1.06 -3.13
C GLY A 305 -1.36 2.48 -3.35
N LEU A 306 -0.69 3.21 -4.23
CA LEU A 306 -1.06 4.55 -4.66
C LEU A 306 -2.23 4.50 -5.65
N GLN A 307 -3.21 5.35 -5.46
CA GLN A 307 -4.38 5.47 -6.31
C GLN A 307 -4.65 6.94 -6.62
N ALA A 308 -4.95 7.24 -7.87
CA ALA A 308 -5.49 8.53 -8.25
C ALA A 308 -6.99 8.60 -7.91
N LEU A 309 -7.44 9.74 -7.41
CA LEU A 309 -8.87 9.97 -7.13
C LEU A 309 -9.67 10.28 -8.39
N GLY A 310 -9.01 10.54 -9.53
CA GLY A 310 -9.67 10.90 -10.78
C GLY A 310 -10.25 12.32 -10.78
N ASP A 311 -9.83 13.16 -9.83
CA ASP A 311 -10.19 14.57 -9.70
C ASP A 311 -9.27 15.48 -10.54
N THR A 312 -8.78 15.00 -11.68
CA THR A 312 -7.85 15.74 -12.52
C THR A 312 -8.48 17.04 -13.00
N TYR A 313 -7.81 18.14 -12.67
CA TYR A 313 -8.20 19.49 -13.04
C TYR A 313 -7.06 20.16 -13.80
N ALA A 314 -7.40 20.98 -14.80
CA ALA A 314 -6.47 21.85 -15.49
C ALA A 314 -7.18 23.17 -15.80
N ASP A 315 -6.47 24.26 -15.57
CA ASP A 315 -6.86 25.64 -15.86
C ASP A 315 -5.75 26.26 -16.71
N ALA A 316 -6.11 27.01 -17.74
CA ALA A 316 -5.13 27.66 -18.59
C ALA A 316 -5.63 29.03 -19.01
N GLN A 317 -4.89 30.10 -18.71
CA GLN A 317 -5.29 31.45 -19.09
C GLN A 317 -4.64 31.83 -20.42
N LEU A 318 -5.26 31.45 -21.54
CA LEU A 318 -4.67 31.62 -22.87
C LEU A 318 -4.88 33.04 -23.43
N SER A 319 -3.77 33.70 -23.75
CA SER A 319 -3.76 34.93 -24.54
C SER A 319 -3.08 34.70 -25.88
N THR A 320 -3.75 35.08 -26.98
CA THR A 320 -3.17 35.03 -28.32
C THR A 320 -2.91 36.43 -28.87
N ASN A 321 -1.91 36.57 -29.73
CA ASN A 321 -1.65 37.79 -30.47
C ASN A 321 -1.50 37.48 -31.96
N ILE A 322 -2.13 38.30 -32.80
CA ILE A 322 -1.99 38.21 -34.26
C ILE A 322 -0.84 39.14 -34.66
N GLN A 323 0.27 38.56 -35.08
CA GLN A 323 1.48 39.30 -35.43
C GLN A 323 1.40 39.88 -36.85
N SER A 324 0.92 39.07 -37.80
CA SER A 324 0.70 39.53 -39.17
C SER A 324 -0.38 38.75 -39.90
N ILE A 325 -0.94 39.38 -40.93
CA ILE A 325 -1.91 38.78 -41.85
C ILE A 325 -1.39 38.96 -43.28
N GLU A 326 -1.10 37.84 -43.94
CA GLU A 326 -0.50 37.77 -45.25
C GLU A 326 -1.53 37.36 -46.31
N HIS A 327 -1.60 38.16 -47.38
CA HIS A 327 -2.36 37.88 -48.57
C HIS A 327 -1.89 38.79 -49.72
N ARG A 328 -1.95 38.31 -50.96
CA ARG A 328 -1.50 39.05 -52.16
C ARG A 328 -2.19 40.41 -52.30
N MET A 329 -3.52 40.44 -52.16
CA MET A 329 -4.34 41.66 -52.27
C MET A 329 -4.48 42.41 -50.93
N LYS A 330 -4.25 43.73 -50.92
CA LYS A 330 -4.40 44.62 -49.73
C LYS A 330 -5.84 44.64 -49.18
N ILE A 331 -6.84 44.64 -50.05
CA ILE A 331 -8.26 44.69 -49.65
C ILE A 331 -8.64 43.44 -48.83
N VAL A 332 -8.20 42.27 -49.26
CA VAL A 332 -8.44 41.00 -48.54
C VAL A 332 -7.77 41.01 -47.17
N ARG A 333 -6.55 41.58 -47.04
CA ARG A 333 -5.90 41.73 -45.73
C ARG A 333 -6.74 42.58 -44.77
N LYS A 334 -7.32 43.69 -45.24
CA LYS A 334 -8.18 44.56 -44.41
C LYS A 334 -9.46 43.85 -43.97
N ILE A 335 -10.08 43.09 -44.86
CA ILE A 335 -11.27 42.28 -44.55
C ILE A 335 -10.92 41.17 -43.55
N ALA A 336 -9.81 40.46 -43.78
CA ALA A 336 -9.33 39.41 -42.89
C ALA A 336 -8.98 39.94 -41.50
N ALA A 337 -8.31 41.10 -41.40
CA ALA A 337 -8.01 41.75 -40.11
C ALA A 337 -9.29 42.09 -39.33
N LYS A 338 -10.31 42.64 -40.01
CA LYS A 338 -11.61 42.94 -39.40
C LYS A 338 -12.32 41.66 -38.92
N GLN A 339 -12.31 40.61 -39.73
CA GLN A 339 -12.93 39.33 -39.37
C GLN A 339 -12.19 38.60 -38.25
N ALA A 340 -10.86 38.60 -38.28
CA ALA A 340 -10.01 38.00 -37.25
C ALA A 340 -10.22 38.70 -35.90
N SER A 341 -10.24 40.03 -35.89
CA SER A 341 -10.51 40.81 -34.67
C SER A 341 -11.89 40.51 -34.09
N LYS A 342 -12.91 40.38 -34.95
CA LYS A 342 -14.29 40.03 -34.52
C LYS A 342 -14.38 38.63 -33.93
N LYS A 343 -13.64 37.67 -34.48
CA LYS A 343 -13.66 36.25 -34.06
C LYS A 343 -12.67 35.91 -32.95
N LYS A 344 -11.74 36.81 -32.63
CA LYS A 344 -10.66 36.59 -31.66
C LYS A 344 -11.17 36.09 -30.30
N PRO A 345 -12.15 36.72 -29.63
CA PRO A 345 -12.60 36.25 -28.32
C PRO A 345 -13.13 34.80 -28.35
N GLN A 346 -13.87 34.45 -29.40
CA GLN A 346 -14.39 33.11 -29.58
C GLN A 346 -13.27 32.10 -29.91
N ALA A 347 -12.29 32.51 -30.70
CA ALA A 347 -11.14 31.67 -31.04
C ALA A 347 -10.27 31.39 -29.81
N ASP A 348 -10.05 32.40 -28.97
CA ASP A 348 -9.29 32.30 -27.72
C ASP A 348 -9.99 31.34 -26.76
N ALA A 349 -11.29 31.51 -26.51
CA ALA A 349 -12.07 30.60 -25.66
C ALA A 349 -12.06 29.14 -26.15
N ILE A 350 -12.10 28.91 -27.47
CA ILE A 350 -11.97 27.56 -28.04
C ILE A 350 -10.56 27.00 -27.83
N GLY A 351 -9.52 27.83 -28.03
CA GLY A 351 -8.13 27.43 -27.84
C GLY A 351 -7.84 27.08 -26.39
N GLU A 352 -8.35 27.88 -25.46
CA GLU A 352 -8.26 27.73 -24.01
C GLU A 352 -8.86 26.39 -23.56
N ALA A 353 -10.14 26.15 -23.85
CA ALA A 353 -10.83 24.92 -23.49
C ALA A 353 -10.16 23.65 -24.06
N ARG A 354 -9.59 23.75 -25.28
CA ARG A 354 -8.85 22.62 -25.88
C ARG A 354 -7.50 22.40 -25.21
N MET A 355 -6.80 23.47 -24.88
CA MET A 355 -5.54 23.43 -24.14
C MET A 355 -5.76 22.78 -22.77
N GLU A 356 -6.74 23.25 -22.00
CA GLU A 356 -7.12 22.66 -20.71
C GLU A 356 -7.42 21.17 -20.84
N ASN A 357 -8.26 20.78 -21.80
CA ASN A 357 -8.62 19.39 -22.00
C ASN A 357 -7.40 18.53 -22.37
N ARG A 358 -6.52 19.03 -23.25
CA ARG A 358 -5.28 18.34 -23.61
C ARG A 358 -4.37 18.15 -22.40
N ILE A 359 -4.12 19.22 -21.64
CA ILE A 359 -3.27 19.19 -20.45
C ILE A 359 -3.84 18.22 -19.43
N ARG A 360 -5.14 18.31 -19.13
CA ARG A 360 -5.84 17.40 -18.22
C ARG A 360 -5.69 15.94 -18.64
N THR A 361 -5.94 15.62 -19.91
CA THR A 361 -5.80 14.24 -20.41
C THR A 361 -4.35 13.75 -20.36
N GLN A 362 -3.39 14.58 -20.80
CA GLN A 362 -1.97 14.21 -20.78
C GLN A 362 -1.44 14.05 -19.36
N PHE A 363 -1.84 14.93 -18.45
CA PHE A 363 -1.51 14.86 -17.04
C PHE A 363 -2.02 13.54 -16.44
N HIS A 364 -3.32 13.27 -16.53
CA HIS A 364 -3.90 12.03 -15.99
C HIS A 364 -3.30 10.76 -16.60
N GLN A 365 -3.09 10.73 -17.92
CA GLN A 365 -2.53 9.56 -18.60
C GLN A 365 -1.12 9.24 -18.10
N GLN A 366 -0.26 10.25 -18.01
CA GLN A 366 1.11 10.06 -17.54
C GLN A 366 1.17 9.68 -16.07
N LEU A 367 0.26 10.22 -15.26
CA LEU A 367 0.12 9.85 -13.86
C LEU A 367 -0.21 8.36 -13.75
N THR A 368 -1.21 7.90 -14.50
CA THR A 368 -1.69 6.52 -14.47
C THR A 368 -0.62 5.52 -14.89
N GLU A 369 0.10 5.81 -15.98
CA GLU A 369 1.22 4.98 -16.43
C GLU A 369 2.25 4.78 -15.32
N GLN A 370 2.55 5.85 -14.61
CA GLN A 370 3.55 5.81 -13.56
C GLN A 370 3.01 5.15 -12.29
N LEU A 371 1.75 5.40 -11.89
CA LEU A 371 1.13 4.74 -10.74
C LEU A 371 1.27 3.22 -10.83
N SER A 372 1.15 2.67 -12.04
CA SER A 372 1.37 1.24 -12.28
C SER A 372 2.79 0.77 -11.92
N ASP A 373 3.82 1.53 -12.29
CA ASP A 373 5.23 1.23 -12.03
C ASP A 373 5.59 1.38 -10.55
N ALA A 374 5.10 2.42 -9.86
CA ALA A 374 5.36 2.55 -8.42
C ALA A 374 4.61 1.50 -7.60
N ASN A 375 3.37 1.16 -7.98
CA ASN A 375 2.62 0.11 -7.30
C ASN A 375 3.27 -1.26 -7.45
N ARG A 376 3.86 -1.56 -8.63
CA ARG A 376 4.66 -2.78 -8.80
C ARG A 376 5.81 -2.85 -7.78
N ARG A 377 6.58 -1.76 -7.65
CA ARG A 377 7.71 -1.69 -6.71
C ARG A 377 7.29 -1.72 -5.24
N LEU A 378 6.20 -1.03 -4.89
CA LEU A 378 5.65 -1.08 -3.54
C LEU A 378 5.22 -2.51 -3.17
N ARG A 379 4.61 -3.25 -4.10
CA ARG A 379 4.27 -4.66 -3.90
C ARG A 379 5.52 -5.52 -3.70
N GLU A 380 6.52 -5.40 -4.58
CA GLU A 380 7.79 -6.12 -4.46
C GLU A 380 8.47 -5.87 -3.10
N ALA A 381 8.45 -4.63 -2.61
CA ALA A 381 8.99 -4.26 -1.30
C ALA A 381 8.22 -4.89 -0.13
N MET A 382 6.88 -4.92 -0.22
CA MET A 382 6.01 -5.48 0.81
C MET A 382 6.01 -7.01 0.82
N GLU A 383 6.28 -7.65 -0.31
CA GLU A 383 6.34 -9.10 -0.48
C GLU A 383 7.70 -9.69 -0.08
N SER A 384 8.39 -9.07 0.90
CA SER A 384 9.67 -9.56 1.42
C SER A 384 9.60 -11.06 1.72
N PRO A 385 10.34 -11.91 0.98
CA PRO A 385 10.30 -13.37 1.16
C PRO A 385 10.69 -13.78 2.58
N VAL A 386 11.49 -12.96 3.27
CA VAL A 386 11.97 -13.21 4.62
C VAL A 386 10.83 -13.26 5.63
N ILE A 387 9.86 -12.34 5.57
CA ILE A 387 8.70 -12.33 6.49
C ILE A 387 7.89 -13.61 6.30
N SER A 388 7.64 -13.97 5.04
CA SER A 388 6.95 -15.21 4.68
C SER A 388 7.70 -16.45 5.15
N ARG A 389 9.04 -16.53 5.01
CA ARG A 389 9.87 -17.66 5.47
C ARG A 389 9.81 -17.84 6.99
N LEU A 390 9.89 -16.74 7.74
CA LEU A 390 9.79 -16.75 9.21
C LEU A 390 8.37 -17.10 9.71
N GLY A 391 7.39 -17.09 8.80
CA GLY A 391 5.98 -17.34 9.10
C GLY A 391 5.40 -16.29 10.05
N ILE A 392 5.87 -15.06 9.90
CA ILE A 392 5.31 -13.87 10.53
C ILE A 392 4.13 -13.42 9.68
N ALA A 393 3.01 -13.09 10.32
CA ALA A 393 1.85 -12.57 9.60
C ALA A 393 2.21 -11.30 8.82
N LYS A 394 1.64 -11.15 7.63
CA LYS A 394 1.83 -9.92 6.84
C LYS A 394 1.34 -8.74 7.68
N PRO A 395 2.18 -7.70 7.90
CA PRO A 395 1.77 -6.55 8.67
C PRO A 395 0.66 -5.80 7.96
N ASN A 396 -0.36 -5.39 8.71
CA ASN A 396 -1.37 -4.46 8.23
C ASN A 396 -0.75 -3.05 8.21
N ARG A 397 -0.81 -2.38 7.06
CA ARG A 397 -0.33 -1.01 6.90
C ARG A 397 -1.52 -0.07 7.00
N ASN A 398 -1.36 1.03 7.73
CA ASN A 398 -2.24 2.19 7.59
C ASN A 398 -1.37 3.40 7.21
N SER A 399 -2.00 4.42 6.64
CA SER A 399 -1.32 5.65 6.24
C SER A 399 -2.13 6.87 6.68
N TRP A 400 -1.47 8.01 6.86
CA TRP A 400 -2.09 9.29 7.19
C TRP A 400 -1.22 10.44 6.66
N SER A 401 -1.80 11.63 6.55
CA SER A 401 -1.05 12.84 6.18
C SER A 401 -1.55 14.06 6.93
N LEU A 402 -0.63 14.97 7.18
CA LEU A 402 -0.83 16.34 7.61
C LEU A 402 -0.13 17.25 6.59
N SER A 403 -0.38 18.55 6.64
CA SER A 403 0.17 19.53 5.70
C SER A 403 1.70 19.54 5.63
N ASP A 404 2.38 19.07 6.67
CA ASP A 404 3.84 19.09 6.82
C ASP A 404 4.49 17.70 6.85
N GLN A 405 3.70 16.62 6.95
CA GLN A 405 4.25 15.26 7.04
C GLN A 405 3.26 14.16 6.61
N LEU A 406 3.81 13.09 6.06
CA LEU A 406 3.10 11.87 5.70
C LEU A 406 3.58 10.74 6.60
N GLY A 407 2.65 10.00 7.19
CA GLY A 407 2.94 8.88 8.06
C GLY A 407 2.48 7.54 7.50
N LEU A 408 3.29 6.52 7.77
CA LEU A 408 2.99 5.11 7.55
C LEU A 408 3.18 4.36 8.85
N GLN A 409 2.25 3.46 9.13
CA GLN A 409 2.29 2.64 10.32
C GLN A 409 1.98 1.20 9.97
N TRP A 410 2.76 0.28 10.51
CA TRP A 410 2.57 -1.15 10.32
C TRP A 410 2.26 -1.81 11.66
N LYS A 411 1.29 -2.72 11.63
CA LYS A 411 0.89 -3.55 12.75
C LYS A 411 1.07 -5.01 12.34
N VAL A 412 2.09 -5.65 12.88
CA VAL A 412 2.23 -7.11 12.84
C VAL A 412 1.26 -7.68 13.88
N GLN A 413 0.34 -8.55 13.44
CA GLN A 413 -0.66 -9.19 14.32
C GLN A 413 -0.23 -10.57 14.80
#